data_AF-A0A7W0S380-F1
#
_entry.id   AF-A0A7W0S380-F1
#
_cell.length_a   1.000
_cell.length_b   1.000
_cell.length_c   1.000
_cell.angle_alpha   90.00
_cell.angle_beta   90.00
_cell.angle_gamma   90.00
#
_symmetry.space_group_name_H-M   'P 1'
#
loop_
_entity.id
_entity.type
_entity.pdbx_description
1 polymer ?
#
loop_
_entity_poly.entity_id
_entity_poly.type
_entity_poly.pdbx_seq_one_letter_code
_entity_poly.pdbx_strand_id
1 'polypeptide(L)' 'MKKTSLYLEPELDRALARRAAEAGITKAEAIRRALAQFVSDSSCPRIAAIGVGAGPGDVADDVDRHLAETHFGAG' A
#
# COMPACT_ATOMS: atom_id res chain seq x y z
N MET A 1 -19.87 -15.25 1.15
CA MET A 1 -18.96 -14.87 2.25
C MET A 1 -18.83 -16.02 3.22
N LYS A 2 -17.67 -16.22 3.86
CA LYS A 2 -17.53 -17.16 4.98
C LYS A 2 -17.84 -16.42 6.30
N LYS A 3 -18.53 -17.07 7.23
CA LYS A 3 -18.75 -16.54 8.58
C LYS A 3 -17.54 -16.88 9.43
N THR A 4 -16.95 -15.87 10.04
CA THR A 4 -15.79 -16.00 10.93
C THR A 4 -16.15 -15.43 12.29
N SER A 5 -15.82 -16.17 13.35
CA SER A 5 -15.93 -15.69 14.72
C SER A 5 -14.55 -15.25 15.21
N LEU A 6 -14.46 -14.07 15.81
CA LEU A 6 -13.24 -13.53 16.38
C LEU A 6 -13.55 -12.90 17.74
N TYR A 7 -12.61 -13.02 18.68
CA TYR A 7 -12.72 -12.38 19.98
C TYR A 7 -12.19 -10.95 19.88
N LEU A 8 -12.91 -10.01 20.49
CA LEU A 8 -12.55 -8.60 20.55
C LEU A 8 -12.62 -8.13 22.00
N GLU A 9 -11.72 -7.23 22.36
CA GLU A 9 -11.84 -6.50 23.61
C GLU A 9 -13.20 -5.76 23.66
N PRO A 10 -13.92 -5.78 24.79
CA PRO A 10 -15.25 -5.16 24.89
C PRO A 10 -15.27 -3.68 24.50
N GLU A 11 -14.19 -2.96 24.82
CA GLU A 11 -14.04 -1.54 24.49
C GLU A 11 -13.93 -1.31 22.98
N LEU A 12 -13.21 -2.20 22.28
CA LEU A 12 -13.06 -2.16 20.83
C LEU A 12 -14.40 -2.48 20.14
N ASP A 13 -15.16 -3.47 20.61
CA ASP A 13 -16.48 -3.78 20.06
C ASP A 13 -17.45 -2.59 20.18
N ARG A 14 -17.41 -1.88 21.31
CA ARG A 14 -18.19 -0.64 21.53
C ARG A 14 -17.75 0.47 20.60
N ALA A 15 -16.45 0.68 20.44
CA ALA A 15 -15.91 1.68 19.53
C ALA A 15 -16.30 1.40 18.08
N LEU A 16 -16.23 0.14 17.64
CA LEU A 16 -16.69 -0.31 16.32
C LEU A 16 -18.19 -0.06 16.12
N ALA A 17 -19.02 -0.34 17.13
CA ALA A 17 -20.45 -0.10 17.07
C ALA A 17 -20.77 1.40 16.84
N ARG A 18 -20.10 2.29 17.60
CA ARG A 18 -20.28 3.74 17.46
C ARG A 18 -19.87 4.22 16.07
N ARG A 19 -18.68 3.83 15.61
CA ARG A 19 -18.18 4.22 14.27
C ARG A 19 -19.07 3.71 13.14
N ALA A 20 -19.58 2.49 13.27
CA ALA A 20 -20.51 1.93 12.28
C ALA A 20 -21.83 2.72 12.26
N ALA A 21 -22.37 3.10 13.42
CA ALA A 21 -23.57 3.92 13.53
C ALA A 21 -23.37 5.33 12.94
N GLU A 22 -22.27 6.00 13.24
CA GLU A 22 -21.89 7.30 12.67
C GLU A 22 -21.80 7.25 11.13
N ALA A 23 -21.29 6.13 10.59
CA ALA A 23 -21.16 5.92 9.15
C ALA A 23 -22.43 5.33 8.49
N GLY A 24 -23.50 5.06 9.24
CA GLY A 24 -24.74 4.48 8.71
C GLY A 24 -24.59 3.06 8.15
N ILE A 25 -23.60 2.29 8.63
CA ILE A 25 -23.32 0.93 8.15
C ILE A 25 -23.40 -0.09 9.29
N THR A 26 -23.44 -1.37 8.94
CA THR A 26 -23.39 -2.45 9.95
C THR A 26 -21.99 -2.57 10.56
N LYS A 27 -21.91 -3.03 11.81
CA LYS A 27 -20.62 -3.31 12.47
C LYS A 27 -19.76 -4.28 11.66
N ALA A 28 -20.38 -5.31 11.08
CA ALA A 28 -19.68 -6.27 10.23
C ALA A 28 -19.09 -5.63 8.96
N GLU A 29 -19.79 -4.65 8.36
CA GLU A 29 -19.27 -3.91 7.21
C GLU A 29 -18.08 -3.03 7.58
N ALA A 30 -18.13 -2.36 8.74
CA ALA A 30 -17.00 -1.60 9.25
C ALA A 30 -15.75 -2.49 9.43
N ILE A 31 -15.92 -3.67 10.04
CA ILE A 31 -14.83 -4.65 10.22
C ILE A 31 -14.28 -5.11 8.86
N ARG A 32 -15.13 -5.43 7.88
CA ARG A 32 -14.70 -5.84 6.54
C ARG A 32 -13.87 -4.77 5.85
N ARG A 33 -14.31 -3.51 5.87
CA ARG A 33 -13.59 -2.39 5.25
C ARG A 33 -12.23 -2.17 5.89
N ALA A 34 -12.16 -2.19 7.22
CA ALA A 34 -10.91 -2.03 7.94
C ALA A 34 -9.92 -3.15 7.62
N LEU A 35 -10.36 -4.41 7.58
CA LEU A 35 -9.51 -5.55 7.21
C LEU A 35 -9.07 -5.49 5.75
N ALA A 36 -9.97 -5.11 4.83
CA ALA A 36 -9.63 -4.95 3.42
C ALA A 36 -8.58 -3.85 3.22
N GLN A 37 -8.74 -2.72 3.90
CA GLN A 37 -7.77 -1.63 3.88
C GLN A 37 -6.42 -2.08 4.45
N PHE A 38 -6.41 -2.70 5.63
CA PHE A 38 -5.19 -3.20 6.27
C PHE A 38 -4.39 -4.17 5.37
N VAL A 39 -5.09 -5.07 4.68
CA VAL A 39 -4.45 -5.99 3.73
C VAL A 39 -3.96 -5.26 2.47
N SER A 40 -4.68 -4.23 2.01
CA SER A 40 -4.30 -3.44 0.82
C SER A 40 -3.07 -2.57 1.09
N ASP A 41 -3.01 -1.95 2.28
CA ASP A 41 -1.87 -1.14 2.73
C ASP A 41 -0.60 -1.99 2.93
N SER A 42 -0.77 -3.30 3.16
CA SER A 42 0.33 -4.26 3.23
C SER A 42 0.88 -4.65 1.85
N SER A 43 0.21 -4.27 0.75
CA SER A 43 0.79 -4.40 -0.57
C SER A 43 1.83 -3.31 -0.75
N CYS A 44 3.10 -3.68 -0.58
CA CYS A 44 4.27 -2.89 -0.94
C CYS A 44 3.98 -2.09 -2.23
N PRO A 45 4.25 -0.77 -2.28
CA PRO A 45 4.02 0.00 -3.50
C PRO A 45 4.86 -0.62 -4.61
N ARG A 46 4.24 -1.48 -5.43
CA ARG A 46 4.81 -1.86 -6.71
C ARG A 46 4.79 -0.57 -7.50
N ILE A 47 5.96 0.03 -7.67
CA ILE A 47 6.19 1.00 -8.72
C ILE A 47 5.79 0.28 -10.02
N ALA A 48 4.55 0.48 -10.45
CA ALA A 48 3.99 -0.10 -11.67
C ALA A 48 4.43 0.67 -12.91
N ALA A 49 5.21 1.74 -12.71
CA ALA A 49 5.67 2.58 -13.77
C ALA A 49 7.08 2.15 -14.19
N ILE A 50 7.13 1.19 -15.12
CA ILE A 50 8.28 1.04 -16.00
C ILE A 50 8.20 2.23 -16.99
N GLY A 51 9.19 3.14 -16.96
CA GLY A 51 9.29 4.23 -17.95
C GLY A 51 8.98 5.66 -17.48
N VAL A 52 9.10 5.99 -16.18
CA VAL A 52 8.93 7.39 -15.68
C VAL A 52 10.15 8.29 -16.00
N GLY A 53 11.19 7.74 -16.61
CA GLY A 53 12.34 8.52 -17.10
C GLY A 53 12.25 8.71 -18.62
N ALA A 54 12.30 9.95 -19.08
CA ALA A 54 12.65 10.25 -20.47
C ALA A 54 14.18 10.33 -20.56
N GLY A 55 14.78 9.33 -21.19
CA GLY A 55 16.22 9.22 -21.43
C GLY A 55 16.50 8.13 -22.47
N PRO A 56 17.71 8.08 -23.04
CA PRO A 56 18.13 7.03 -23.97
C PRO A 56 17.82 5.64 -23.38
N GLY A 57 17.18 4.76 -24.14
CA GLY A 57 16.70 3.45 -23.63
C GLY A 57 17.81 2.45 -23.31
N ASP A 58 19.07 2.81 -23.50
CA ASP A 58 20.27 2.00 -23.39
C ASP A 58 21.04 2.20 -22.06
N VAL A 59 20.56 3.07 -21.15
CA VAL A 59 21.27 3.35 -19.88
C VAL A 59 21.48 2.08 -19.05
N ALA A 60 20.57 1.11 -19.10
CA ALA A 60 20.69 -0.14 -18.36
C ALA A 60 21.73 -1.11 -18.94
N ASP A 61 21.98 -1.03 -20.25
CA ASP A 61 22.91 -1.91 -20.96
C ASP A 61 24.34 -1.33 -20.94
N ASP A 62 24.47 -0.01 -20.83
CA ASP A 62 25.76 0.72 -20.90
C ASP A 62 26.01 1.60 -19.65
N VAL A 63 25.65 1.08 -18.46
CA VAL A 63 25.76 1.80 -17.17
C VAL A 63 27.16 2.40 -16.95
N ASP A 64 28.21 1.59 -17.15
CA ASP A 64 29.59 2.00 -16.88
C ASP A 64 30.07 3.14 -17.80
N ARG A 65 29.64 3.13 -19.07
CA ARG A 65 29.96 4.19 -20.04
C ARG A 65 29.36 5.52 -19.59
N HIS A 66 28.08 5.52 -19.22
CA HIS A 66 27.39 6.74 -18.83
C HIS A 66 27.88 7.30 -17.49
N LEU A 67 28.29 6.44 -16.55
CA LEU A 67 28.91 6.90 -15.29
C LEU A 67 30.26 7.57 -15.52
N ALA A 68 31.06 7.06 -16.46
CA ALA A 68 32.35 7.64 -16.82
C ALA A 68 32.21 8.99 -17.55
N GLU A 69 31.26 9.12 -18.47
CA GLU A 69 31.00 10.35 -19.23
C GLU A 69 30.46 11.50 -18.37
N THR A 70 29.71 11.16 -17.31
CA THR A 70 29.04 12.16 -16.46
C THR A 70 29.89 12.61 -15.27
N HIS A 71 31.10 12.04 -15.08
CA HIS A 71 31.96 12.26 -13.90
C HIS A 71 31.22 12.03 -12.57
N PHE A 72 30.30 11.07 -12.55
CA PHE A 72 29.49 10.77 -11.37
C PHE A 72 30.40 10.30 -10.21
N GLY A 73 30.36 11.03 -9.09
CA GLY A 73 31.17 10.71 -7.89
C GLY A 73 32.53 11.41 -7.79
N ALA A 74 32.88 12.33 -8.70
CA ALA A 74 34.04 13.21 -8.52
C ALA A 74 33.67 14.42 -7.63
N GLY A 75 33.67 14.21 -6.32
CA GLY A 75 33.58 15.22 -5.27
C GLY A 75 34.58 14.96 -4.17
#